data_AF-A0A7X6XPB9-F1
#
_entry.id   AF-A0A7X6XPB9-F1
#
_cell.length_a   1.000
_cell.length_b   1.000
_cell.length_c   1.000
_cell.angle_alpha   90.00
_cell.angle_beta   90.00
_cell.angle_gamma   90.00
#
_symmetry.space_group_name_H-M   'P 1'
#
loop_
_entity.id
_entity.type
_entity.pdbx_description
1 polymer ?
#
loop_
_entity_poly.entity_id
_entity_poly.type
_entity_poly.pdbx_seq_one_letter_code
_entity_poly.pdbx_strand_id
1 'polypeptide(L)'
;MSPLHKQCLLGERLSGEVLLDCHAHIGRHADYVIPQGEPEELAAEMRRLNIRGAFVFQFTGAQTGEVAYGNDLIADACRRVP
;
A
#
# COMPACT_ATOMS: atom_id res chain seq x y z
N MET A 1 21.71 -13.16 6.79
CA MET A 1 20.32 -12.74 6.58
C MET A 1 19.80 -12.21 7.92
N SER A 2 19.28 -10.98 7.97
CA SER A 2 18.75 -10.43 9.23
C SER A 2 17.49 -11.18 9.66
N PRO A 3 17.14 -11.19 10.96
CA PRO A 3 15.89 -11.77 11.44
C PRO A 3 14.66 -11.25 10.68
N LEU A 4 14.63 -9.93 10.42
CA LEU A 4 13.57 -9.29 9.64
C LEU A 4 13.47 -9.85 8.21
N HIS A 5 14.60 -10.00 7.51
CA HIS A 5 14.61 -10.52 6.15
C HIS A 5 14.09 -11.97 6.08
N LYS A 6 14.38 -12.79 7.10
CA LYS A 6 13.80 -14.14 7.21
C LYS A 6 12.27 -14.10 7.38
N GLN A 7 11.77 -13.24 8.28
CA GLN A 7 10.33 -13.09 8.52
C GLN A 7 9.58 -12.67 7.25
N CYS A 8 10.14 -11.71 6.49
CA CYS A 8 9.59 -11.29 5.20
C CYS A 8 9.42 -12.46 4.22
N LEU A 9 10.46 -13.28 4.05
CA LEU A 9 10.43 -14.42 3.12
C LEU A 9 9.40 -15.49 3.52
N LEU A 10 9.10 -15.61 4.81
CA LEU A 10 8.12 -16.57 5.33
C LEU A 10 6.70 -16.00 5.42
N GLY A 11 6.49 -14.72 5.05
CA GLY A 11 5.20 -14.06 5.16
C GLY A 11 4.72 -13.87 6.61
N GLU A 12 5.66 -13.93 7.56
CA GLU A 12 5.39 -13.79 8.99
C GLU A 12 5.11 -12.32 9.35
N ARG A 13 4.44 -12.12 10.48
CA ARG A 13 4.26 -10.78 11.03
C ARG A 13 5.63 -10.19 11.40
N LEU A 14 5.96 -9.04 10.83
CA LEU A 14 7.27 -8.43 10.98
C LEU A 14 7.43 -7.78 12.36
N SER A 15 8.63 -7.83 12.94
CA SER A 15 8.89 -7.33 14.30
C SER A 15 10.33 -6.83 14.47
N GLY A 16 10.58 -6.07 15.55
CA GLY A 16 11.90 -5.54 15.90
C GLY A 16 12.21 -4.15 15.32
N GLU A 17 11.50 -3.72 14.28
CA GLU A 17 11.66 -2.42 13.63
C GLU A 17 10.30 -1.81 13.24
N VAL A 18 10.28 -0.49 12.98
CA VAL A 18 9.13 0.21 12.40
C VAL A 18 9.24 0.14 10.88
N LEU A 19 8.20 -0.37 10.22
CA LEU A 19 8.20 -0.54 8.77
C LEU A 19 7.22 0.42 8.10
N LEU A 20 7.70 1.09 7.06
CA LEU A 20 6.91 1.93 6.17
C LEU A 20 7.03 1.39 4.76
N ASP A 21 5.91 1.19 4.10
CA ASP A 21 5.89 0.87 2.68
C ASP A 21 6.21 2.14 1.88
N CYS A 22 7.29 2.12 1.11
CA CYS A 22 7.73 3.26 0.34
C CYS A 22 6.99 3.43 -0.98
N HIS A 23 6.18 2.46 -1.40
CA HIS A 23 5.50 2.49 -2.68
C HIS A 23 4.28 1.57 -2.73
N ALA A 24 3.12 2.10 -2.35
CA ALA A 24 1.84 1.40 -2.41
C ALA A 24 0.90 1.99 -3.45
N HIS A 25 -0.09 1.19 -3.84
CA HIS A 25 -1.17 1.59 -4.74
C HIS A 25 -2.52 1.06 -4.22
N ILE A 26 -3.60 1.68 -4.70
CA ILE A 26 -4.98 1.27 -4.44
C ILE A 26 -5.69 1.21 -5.79
N GLY A 27 -6.54 0.20 -5.99
CA GLY A 27 -7.28 0.04 -7.25
C GLY A 27 -6.92 -1.23 -8.01
N ARG A 28 -7.52 -1.42 -9.18
CA ARG A 28 -7.28 -2.60 -10.02
C ARG A 28 -6.19 -2.29 -11.05
N HIS A 29 -5.14 -3.10 -11.08
CA HIS A 29 -4.12 -3.06 -12.13
C HIS A 29 -3.87 -4.47 -12.68
N ALA A 30 -3.62 -4.59 -13.99
CA ALA A 30 -3.39 -5.88 -14.64
C ALA A 30 -2.05 -6.52 -14.24
N ASP A 31 -1.02 -5.68 -14.09
CA ASP A 31 0.36 -6.13 -13.82
C ASP A 31 0.77 -6.18 -12.34
N TYR A 32 -0.09 -5.74 -11.41
CA TYR A 32 0.22 -5.70 -9.97
C TYR A 32 -0.86 -6.38 -9.13
N VAL A 33 -0.44 -7.11 -8.09
CA VAL A 33 -1.35 -7.56 -7.02
C VAL A 33 -1.60 -6.37 -6.11
N ILE A 34 -2.68 -5.64 -6.39
CA ILE A 34 -3.14 -4.52 -5.58
C ILE A 34 -4.39 -4.98 -4.83
N PRO A 35 -4.50 -4.69 -3.51
CA PRO A 35 -5.74 -4.88 -2.76
C PRO A 35 -6.92 -4.29 -3.54
N GLN A 36 -8.01 -5.06 -3.67
CA GLN A 36 -9.04 -4.82 -4.65
C GLN A 36 -9.80 -3.52 -4.33
N GLY A 37 -9.43 -2.44 -5.02
CA GLY A 37 -10.25 -1.24 -5.14
C GLY A 37 -10.27 -0.31 -3.94
N GLU A 38 -10.18 -0.82 -2.71
CA GLU A 38 -10.50 -0.06 -1.50
C GLU A 38 -9.30 0.14 -0.53
N PRO A 39 -9.15 1.32 0.08
CA PRO A 39 -8.06 1.62 1.01
C PRO A 39 -8.05 0.73 2.27
N GLU A 40 -9.21 0.24 2.73
CA GLU A 40 -9.32 -0.59 3.92
C GLU A 40 -8.70 -1.98 3.72
N GLU A 41 -8.70 -2.49 2.49
CA GLU A 41 -8.05 -3.75 2.15
C GLU A 41 -6.53 -3.63 2.25
N LEU A 42 -5.97 -2.54 1.71
CA LEU A 42 -4.54 -2.21 1.89
C LEU A 42 -4.20 -2.09 3.37
N ALA A 43 -5.01 -1.36 4.13
CA ALA A 43 -4.81 -1.20 5.57
C ALA A 43 -4.89 -2.52 6.34
N ALA A 44 -5.79 -3.43 5.94
CA ALA A 44 -5.90 -4.76 6.53
C ALA A 44 -4.64 -5.59 6.28
N GLU A 45 -4.08 -5.54 5.07
CA GLU A 45 -2.86 -6.26 4.73
C GLU A 45 -1.63 -5.67 5.44
N MET A 46 -1.52 -4.34 5.51
CA MET A 46 -0.50 -3.66 6.32
C MET A 46 -0.59 -4.08 7.79
N ARG A 47 -1.80 -4.13 8.35
CA ARG A 47 -2.03 -4.61 9.72
C ARG A 47 -1.59 -6.06 9.89
N ARG A 48 -1.86 -6.95 8.92
CA ARG A 48 -1.44 -8.37 8.96
C ARG A 48 0.08 -8.49 9.02
N LEU A 49 0.79 -7.73 8.18
CA LEU A 49 2.25 -7.76 8.04
C LEU A 49 3.01 -6.92 9.09
N ASN A 50 2.31 -6.09 9.87
CA ASN A 50 2.89 -5.11 10.80
C ASN A 50 3.60 -3.92 10.12
N ILE A 51 3.13 -3.53 8.94
CA ILE A 51 3.52 -2.28 8.27
C ILE A 51 2.73 -1.13 8.91
N ARG A 52 3.41 -0.04 9.25
CA ARG A 52 2.85 1.07 10.05
C ARG A 52 2.27 2.21 9.23
N GLY A 53 2.66 2.32 7.97
CA GLY A 53 2.23 3.38 7.07
C GLY A 53 2.71 3.06 5.65
N ALA A 54 2.11 3.73 4.68
CA ALA A 54 2.46 3.56 3.28
C ALA A 54 2.46 4.92 2.57
N PHE A 55 3.39 5.11 1.64
CA PHE A 55 3.34 6.20 0.67
C PHE A 55 2.56 5.70 -0.55
N VAL A 56 1.33 6.19 -0.71
CA VAL A 56 0.42 5.74 -1.76
C VAL A 56 0.51 6.66 -2.97
N PHE A 57 0.66 6.05 -4.15
CA PHE A 57 0.78 6.76 -5.43
C PHE A 57 -0.42 6.46 -6.32
N GLN A 58 -0.94 7.49 -6.99
CA GLN A 58 -1.98 7.32 -7.99
C GLN A 58 -1.42 6.78 -9.31
N PHE A 59 -2.15 5.85 -9.93
CA PHE A 59 -1.83 5.32 -11.26
C PHE A 59 -2.51 6.07 -12.39
N THR A 60 -3.63 6.74 -12.12
CA THR A 60 -4.51 7.31 -13.14
C THR A 60 -3.81 8.35 -14.01
N GLY A 61 -2.98 9.21 -13.42
CA GLY A 61 -2.14 10.17 -14.12
C GLY A 61 -1.11 9.53 -15.04
N ALA A 62 -0.55 8.37 -14.66
CA ALA A 62 0.39 7.63 -15.51
C ALA A 62 -0.30 6.93 -16.67
N GLN A 63 -1.53 6.44 -16.47
CA GLN A 63 -2.26 5.64 -17.45
C GLN A 63 -3.09 6.48 -18.42
N THR A 64 -3.73 7.54 -17.94
CA THR A 64 -4.70 8.33 -18.71
C THR A 64 -4.37 9.82 -18.75
N GLY A 65 -3.37 10.28 -17.99
CA GLY A 65 -3.05 11.71 -17.86
C GLY A 65 -3.91 12.45 -16.82
N GLU A 66 -4.88 11.78 -16.21
CA GLU A 66 -5.83 12.35 -15.25
C GLU A 66 -5.21 12.49 -13.84
N VAL A 67 -4.18 13.33 -13.71
CA VAL A 67 -3.39 13.51 -12.49
C VAL A 67 -4.22 14.07 -11.34
N ALA A 68 -5.08 15.07 -11.60
CA ALA A 68 -5.89 15.72 -10.58
C ALA A 68 -6.89 14.74 -9.96
N TYR A 69 -7.66 14.05 -10.81
CA TYR A 69 -8.58 13.01 -10.37
C TYR A 69 -7.87 11.90 -9.57
N GLY A 70 -6.72 11.42 -10.06
CA GLY A 70 -5.94 10.42 -9.32
C GLY A 70 -5.53 10.90 -7.93
N ASN A 71 -5.08 12.16 -7.81
CA ASN A 71 -4.71 12.73 -6.52
C ASN A 71 -5.92 12.89 -5.58
N ASP A 72 -7.10 13.24 -6.11
CA ASP A 72 -8.33 13.35 -5.33
C ASP A 72 -8.73 12.01 -4.72
N LEU A 73 -8.59 10.92 -5.49
CA LEU A 73 -8.83 9.55 -4.99
C LEU A 73 -7.87 9.19 -3.85
N ILE A 74 -6.58 9.51 -3.98
CA ILE A 74 -5.60 9.24 -2.92
C ILE A 74 -5.88 10.09 -1.68
N ALA A 75 -6.21 11.37 -1.86
CA ALA A 75 -6.57 12.24 -0.76
C ALA A 75 -7.81 11.71 -0.01
N ASP A 76 -8.77 11.13 -0.73
CA ASP A 76 -9.93 10.48 -0.12
C ASP A 76 -9.57 9.21 0.65
N ALA A 77 -8.74 8.35 0.06
CA ALA A 77 -8.21 7.16 0.71
C ALA A 77 -7.50 7.51 2.04
N CYS A 78 -6.65 8.53 2.05
CA CYS A 78 -5.96 8.98 3.27
C CYS A 78 -6.93 9.53 4.35
N ARG A 79 -8.09 10.08 3.97
CA ARG A 79 -9.11 10.50 4.94
C ARG A 79 -9.85 9.32 5.55
N ARG A 80 -10.14 8.30 4.75
CA ARG A 80 -10.85 7.08 5.19
C ARG A 80 -9.98 6.21 6.09
N VAL A 81 -8.69 6.13 5.77
CA VAL A 81 -7.72 5.30 6.50
C VAL A 81 -6.43 6.10 6.76
N PRO A 82 -6.39 6.90 7.86
CA PRO A 82 -5.20 7.64 8.25
C PRO A 82 -4.09 6.76 8.86
#